data_AF-A0A2B8A5H0-F1
#
_entry.id   AF-A0A2B8A5H0-F1
#
_cell.length_a   1.000
_cell.length_b   1.000
_cell.length_c   1.000
_cell.angle_alpha   90.00
_cell.angle_beta   90.00
_cell.angle_gamma   90.00
#
_symmetry.space_group_name_H-M   'P 1'
#
loop_
_entity.id
_entity.type
_entity.pdbx_description
1 polymer ?
#
loop_
_entity_poly.entity_id
_entity_poly.type
_entity_poly.pdbx_seq_one_letter_code
_entity_poly.pdbx_strand_id
1 'polypeptide(L)'
;MNKKLILIGVMALAVVLKVRSQSACSPESRIFCFYYNWYGSLAINGANSHWAHPVMKSSPTDTASGFIPGGDNISSNFFPQLGAYSSSDPSVVAAHMKMLKKARIGVLALTWWDKADVGLESIPLIMDEAAKAGLKVCFHIEPFRGRNAQTTRQNIETIMETYGRHPAFYRVNAKPLFFVYDSYLTKADEWAELLQPDGKITMRNTPC
;
A
#
# COMPACT_ATOMS: atom_id res chain seq x y z
N MET A 1 -48.70 71.61 -8.48
CA MET A 1 -47.40 72.30 -8.63
C MET A 1 -46.31 71.24 -8.62
N ASN A 2 -45.46 71.25 -9.65
CA ASN A 2 -44.46 70.24 -10.01
C ASN A 2 -43.55 69.78 -8.87
N LYS A 3 -43.20 68.48 -8.89
CA LYS A 3 -41.83 67.96 -8.77
C LYS A 3 -41.82 66.47 -9.14
N LYS A 4 -41.40 66.16 -10.38
CA LYS A 4 -41.02 64.80 -10.78
C LYS A 4 -39.69 64.48 -10.12
N LEU A 5 -39.68 63.55 -9.16
CA LEU A 5 -38.46 63.02 -8.57
C LEU A 5 -38.01 61.83 -9.43
N ILE A 6 -36.87 61.98 -10.11
CA ILE A 6 -36.23 60.90 -10.86
C ILE A 6 -35.47 60.05 -9.84
N LEU A 7 -35.92 58.82 -9.63
CA LEU A 7 -35.22 57.85 -8.78
C LEU A 7 -34.24 57.08 -9.68
N ILE A 8 -32.94 57.39 -9.57
CA ILE A 8 -31.88 56.64 -10.23
C ILE A 8 -31.69 55.34 -9.44
N GLY A 9 -32.17 54.23 -9.99
CA GLY A 9 -31.97 52.90 -9.41
C GLY A 9 -30.51 52.46 -9.57
N VAL A 10 -29.78 52.40 -8.46
CA VAL A 10 -28.49 51.71 -8.42
C VAL A 10 -28.76 50.21 -8.30
N MET A 11 -28.72 49.50 -9.43
CA MET A 11 -28.62 48.04 -9.41
C MET A 11 -27.21 47.67 -8.94
N ALA A 12 -27.07 47.34 -7.66
CA ALA A 12 -25.88 46.66 -7.17
C ALA A 12 -25.90 45.22 -7.69
N LEU A 13 -25.16 44.96 -8.77
CA LEU A 13 -24.93 43.62 -9.28
C LEU A 13 -24.05 42.87 -8.26
N ALA A 14 -24.68 42.11 -7.37
CA ALA A 14 -23.97 41.20 -6.48
C ALA A 14 -23.35 40.08 -7.31
N VAL A 15 -22.09 40.24 -7.69
CA VAL A 15 -21.28 39.15 -8.24
C VAL A 15 -21.02 38.17 -7.11
N VAL A 16 -21.88 37.16 -6.99
CA VAL A 16 -21.62 36.00 -6.14
C VAL A 16 -20.47 35.25 -6.79
N LEU A 17 -19.24 35.54 -6.34
CA LEU A 17 -18.09 34.70 -6.59
C LEU A 17 -18.42 33.33 -6.00
N LYS A 18 -18.86 32.42 -6.87
CA LYS A 18 -18.99 31.00 -6.56
C LYS A 18 -17.58 30.52 -6.30
N VAL A 19 -17.12 30.62 -5.06
CA VAL A 19 -15.93 29.92 -4.59
C VAL A 19 -16.20 28.47 -4.95
N ARG A 20 -15.55 27.98 -6.02
CA ARG A 20 -15.43 26.56 -6.23
C ARG A 20 -14.70 26.09 -4.99
N SER A 21 -15.44 25.50 -4.06
CA SER A 21 -14.89 24.53 -3.14
C SER A 21 -14.01 23.66 -4.00
N GLN A 22 -12.69 23.79 -3.88
CA GLN A 22 -11.80 22.73 -4.30
C GLN A 22 -12.35 21.52 -3.56
N SER A 23 -13.01 20.58 -4.27
CA SER A 23 -13.32 19.31 -3.66
C SER A 23 -12.03 18.87 -3.01
N ALA A 24 -12.03 18.65 -1.70
CA ALA A 24 -10.85 18.16 -1.00
C ALA A 24 -10.28 17.04 -1.88
N CYS A 25 -9.08 17.26 -2.43
CA CYS A 25 -8.59 16.49 -3.56
C CYS A 25 -8.47 15.03 -3.11
N SER A 26 -9.44 14.20 -3.48
CA SER A 26 -9.50 12.83 -3.01
C SER A 26 -8.31 12.05 -3.60
N PRO A 27 -7.69 11.14 -2.82
CA PRO A 27 -6.68 10.24 -3.35
C PRO A 27 -7.21 9.49 -4.59
N GLU A 28 -6.36 9.32 -5.61
CA GLU A 28 -6.75 8.64 -6.85
C GLU A 28 -6.71 7.12 -6.65
N SER A 29 -7.87 6.46 -6.76
CA SER A 29 -8.01 5.02 -6.50
C SER A 29 -7.36 4.13 -7.57
N ARG A 30 -6.80 4.72 -8.62
CA ARG A 30 -6.06 4.04 -9.69
C ARG A 30 -4.55 4.23 -9.63
N ILE A 31 -4.05 4.96 -8.63
CA ILE A 31 -2.61 5.13 -8.40
C ILE A 31 -2.21 4.25 -7.21
N PHE A 32 -1.23 3.39 -7.45
CA PHE A 32 -0.73 2.39 -6.51
C PHE A 32 0.69 2.75 -6.08
N CYS A 33 0.99 2.63 -4.79
CA CYS A 33 2.33 2.74 -4.24
C CYS A 33 2.72 1.42 -3.58
N PHE A 34 3.82 0.82 -4.04
CA PHE A 34 4.42 -0.33 -3.37
C PHE A 34 4.91 0.08 -1.99
N TYR A 35 4.44 -0.64 -0.97
CA TYR A 35 4.65 -0.30 0.43
C TYR A 35 5.23 -1.50 1.17
N TYR A 36 6.35 -1.27 1.86
CA TYR A 36 7.10 -2.31 2.58
C TYR A 36 6.94 -2.10 4.09
N ASN A 37 6.42 -3.13 4.77
CA ASN A 37 6.15 -3.14 6.22
C ASN A 37 7.15 -4.00 7.00
N TRP A 38 8.36 -4.17 6.46
CA TRP A 38 9.40 -5.05 7.02
C TRP A 38 10.40 -4.34 7.95
N TYR A 39 10.23 -3.04 8.19
CA TYR A 39 11.15 -2.26 9.02
C TYR A 39 10.80 -2.40 10.50
N GLY A 40 11.81 -2.61 11.33
CA GLY A 40 11.68 -2.69 12.78
C GLY A 40 12.69 -1.80 13.49
N SER A 41 12.32 -1.29 14.66
CA SER A 41 13.23 -0.54 15.53
C SER A 41 13.54 -1.31 16.81
N LEU A 42 14.70 -1.06 17.42
CA LEU A 42 15.07 -1.67 18.69
C LEU A 42 14.03 -1.45 19.79
N ALA A 43 13.42 -0.26 19.85
CA ALA A 43 12.47 0.11 20.89
C ALA A 43 11.12 -0.63 20.79
N ILE A 44 10.65 -0.95 19.58
CA ILE A 44 9.33 -1.54 19.35
C ILE A 44 9.44 -3.04 19.05
N ASN A 45 10.43 -3.42 18.23
CA ASN A 45 10.56 -4.79 17.71
C ASN A 45 11.72 -5.56 18.37
N GLY A 46 12.51 -4.92 19.25
CA GLY A 46 13.70 -5.54 19.86
C GLY A 46 14.87 -5.72 18.89
N ALA A 47 14.73 -5.29 17.62
CA ALA A 47 15.76 -5.37 16.60
C ALA A 47 15.57 -4.28 15.54
N ASN A 48 16.68 -3.86 14.92
CA ASN A 48 16.68 -2.92 13.79
C ASN A 48 16.35 -3.63 12.47
N SER A 49 15.23 -4.35 12.39
CA SER A 49 14.87 -5.17 11.24
C SER A 49 14.84 -4.35 9.93
N HIS A 50 15.43 -4.91 8.88
CA HIS A 50 15.68 -4.28 7.59
C HIS A 50 16.59 -3.05 7.57
N TRP A 51 16.69 -2.25 8.64
CA TRP A 51 17.74 -1.21 8.77
C TRP A 51 19.11 -1.84 8.96
N ALA A 52 19.16 -2.91 9.75
CA ALA A 52 20.26 -3.86 9.78
C ALA A 52 20.04 -4.89 8.66
N HIS A 53 21.05 -5.11 7.82
CA HIS A 53 20.90 -5.99 6.66
C HIS A 53 22.26 -6.52 6.16
N PRO A 54 22.33 -7.78 5.70
CA PRO A 54 23.51 -8.28 5.01
C PRO A 54 23.77 -7.53 3.69
N VAL A 55 25.04 -7.33 3.35
CA VAL A 55 25.47 -6.80 2.05
C VAL A 55 25.52 -7.95 1.06
N MET A 56 24.85 -7.83 -0.08
CA MET A 56 24.94 -8.87 -1.11
C MET A 56 26.36 -8.97 -1.67
N LYS A 57 26.79 -10.20 -1.94
CA LYS A 57 28.05 -10.48 -2.63
C LYS A 57 27.98 -9.95 -4.06
N SER A 58 29.09 -9.42 -4.57
CA SER A 58 29.18 -8.95 -5.96
C SER A 58 29.46 -10.11 -6.92
N SER A 59 30.13 -11.16 -6.44
CA SER A 59 30.41 -12.39 -7.16
C SER A 59 30.03 -13.63 -6.34
N PRO A 60 29.59 -14.74 -6.98
CA PRO A 60 29.42 -16.02 -6.30
C PRO A 60 30.69 -16.54 -5.60
N THR A 61 31.87 -16.09 -6.04
CA THR A 61 33.17 -16.48 -5.47
C THR A 61 33.59 -15.62 -4.27
N ASP A 62 32.86 -14.56 -3.94
CA ASP A 62 33.22 -13.70 -2.81
C ASP A 62 33.09 -14.50 -1.51
N THR A 63 34.14 -14.47 -0.69
CA THR A 63 34.19 -15.22 0.57
C THR A 63 33.57 -14.45 1.73
N ALA A 64 33.49 -13.12 1.61
CA ALA A 64 32.95 -12.23 2.64
C ALA A 64 31.79 -11.41 2.09
N SER A 65 30.70 -11.35 2.85
CA SER A 65 29.65 -10.33 2.74
C SER A 65 29.69 -9.45 3.98
N GLY A 66 29.67 -8.14 3.80
CA GLY A 66 29.54 -7.21 4.92
C GLY A 66 28.18 -7.34 5.61
N PHE A 67 28.06 -6.75 6.80
CA PHE A 67 26.78 -6.61 7.50
C PHE A 67 26.63 -5.16 7.97
N ILE A 68 25.48 -4.56 7.67
CA ILE A 68 25.14 -3.22 8.11
C ILE A 68 24.33 -3.35 9.41
N PRO A 69 24.74 -2.71 10.52
CA PRO A 69 24.14 -2.95 11.84
C PRO A 69 22.81 -2.21 12.11
N GLY A 70 22.43 -1.25 11.28
CA GLY A 70 21.28 -0.36 11.54
C GLY A 70 21.63 0.77 12.52
N GLY A 71 20.59 1.41 13.10
CA GLY A 71 20.75 2.60 13.95
C GLY A 71 21.13 3.82 13.10
N ASP A 72 22.30 4.41 13.36
CA ASP A 72 22.83 5.53 12.56
C ASP A 72 23.54 5.07 11.28
N ASN A 73 23.87 3.78 11.17
CA ASN A 73 24.45 3.16 9.97
C ASN A 73 23.46 2.16 9.37
N ILE A 74 22.56 2.66 8.51
CA ILE A 74 21.44 1.89 7.94
C ILE A 74 21.75 1.35 6.54
N SER A 75 21.02 0.30 6.16
CA SER A 75 21.05 -0.41 4.87
C SER A 75 20.43 0.39 3.69
N SER A 76 20.72 1.69 3.62
CA SER A 76 20.19 2.58 2.59
C SER A 76 21.20 3.67 2.26
N ASN A 77 21.31 4.04 0.99
CA ASN A 77 22.10 5.21 0.57
C ASN A 77 21.44 6.54 0.95
N PHE A 78 20.15 6.53 1.31
CA PHE A 78 19.39 7.69 1.77
C PHE A 78 18.94 7.48 3.22
N PHE A 79 18.84 8.57 3.99
CA PHE A 79 18.33 8.49 5.36
C PHE A 79 16.85 8.95 5.44
N PRO A 80 15.93 8.14 5.99
CA PRO A 80 14.52 8.53 6.12
C PRO A 80 14.35 9.71 7.06
N GLN A 81 13.48 10.66 6.69
CA GLN A 81 13.14 11.79 7.58
C GLN A 81 12.50 11.33 8.90
N LEU A 82 11.80 10.20 8.90
CA LEU A 82 11.21 9.59 10.10
C LEU A 82 12.21 8.72 10.91
N GLY A 83 13.48 8.71 10.53
CA GLY A 83 14.52 7.90 11.15
C GLY A 83 14.40 6.40 10.84
N ALA A 84 15.17 5.59 11.58
CA ALA A 84 15.09 4.13 11.54
C ALA A 84 13.82 3.62 12.26
N TYR A 85 12.67 3.87 11.64
CA TYR A 85 11.34 3.65 12.22
C TYR A 85 10.94 2.17 12.31
N SER A 86 9.87 1.89 13.06
CA SER A 86 9.16 0.60 13.02
C SER A 86 7.92 0.68 12.15
N SER A 87 7.66 -0.36 11.36
CA SER A 87 6.41 -0.53 10.61
C SER A 87 5.24 -0.90 11.52
N SER A 88 5.51 -1.24 12.77
CA SER A 88 4.52 -1.50 13.83
C SER A 88 4.23 -0.27 14.69
N ASP A 89 4.85 0.88 14.41
CA ASP A 89 4.59 2.14 15.13
C ASP A 89 3.35 2.86 14.55
N PRO A 90 2.26 3.02 15.32
CA PRO A 90 1.05 3.68 14.83
C PRO A 90 1.28 5.12 14.37
N SER A 91 2.20 5.86 14.99
CA SER A 91 2.49 7.24 14.63
C SER A 91 3.18 7.33 13.26
N VAL A 92 4.06 6.37 12.96
CA VAL A 92 4.77 6.25 11.68
C VAL A 92 3.79 5.85 10.58
N VAL A 93 2.96 4.83 10.83
CA VAL A 93 1.95 4.39 9.86
C VAL A 93 0.98 5.53 9.55
N ALA A 94 0.48 6.24 10.56
CA ALA A 94 -0.38 7.41 10.36
C ALA A 94 0.33 8.53 9.56
N ALA A 95 1.62 8.75 9.79
CA ALA A 95 2.42 9.70 9.01
C ALA A 95 2.54 9.26 7.55
N HIS A 96 2.79 7.98 7.27
CA HIS A 96 2.83 7.45 5.91
C HIS A 96 1.50 7.62 5.17
N MET A 97 0.35 7.39 5.84
CA MET A 97 -0.95 7.65 5.22
C MET A 97 -1.14 9.13 4.86
N LYS A 98 -0.67 10.06 5.70
CA LYS A 98 -0.66 11.50 5.38
C LYS A 98 0.23 11.80 4.17
N MET A 99 1.40 11.16 4.06
CA MET A 99 2.30 11.31 2.92
C MET A 99 1.64 10.84 1.62
N LEU A 100 1.00 9.66 1.63
CA LEU A 100 0.26 9.12 0.49
C LEU A 100 -0.87 10.03 0.04
N LYS A 101 -1.67 10.56 0.99
CA LYS A 101 -2.71 11.55 0.68
C LYS A 101 -2.14 12.80 0.05
N LYS A 102 -1.04 13.34 0.60
CA LYS A 102 -0.36 14.51 0.04
C LYS A 102 0.15 14.24 -1.38
N ALA A 103 0.60 13.02 -1.65
CA ALA A 103 1.01 12.56 -2.98
C ALA A 103 -0.17 12.18 -3.91
N ARG A 104 -1.41 12.25 -3.43
CA ARG A 104 -2.65 11.86 -4.15
C ARG A 104 -2.71 10.38 -4.54
N ILE A 105 -2.01 9.52 -3.82
CA ILE A 105 -1.98 8.08 -4.03
C ILE A 105 -3.12 7.45 -3.23
N GLY A 106 -4.02 6.73 -3.88
CA GLY A 106 -5.20 6.15 -3.24
C GLY A 106 -5.05 4.71 -2.76
N VAL A 107 -4.05 3.97 -3.27
CA VAL A 107 -3.89 2.54 -2.97
C VAL A 107 -2.46 2.21 -2.57
N LEU A 108 -2.30 1.52 -1.45
CA LEU A 108 -1.06 0.88 -1.06
C LEU A 108 -1.04 -0.55 -1.60
N ALA A 109 0.02 -0.93 -2.30
CA ALA A 109 0.32 -2.31 -2.66
C ALA A 109 1.30 -2.88 -1.63
N LEU A 110 0.73 -3.48 -0.58
CA LEU A 110 1.45 -3.97 0.59
C LEU A 110 2.20 -5.26 0.26
N THR A 111 3.52 -5.29 0.48
CA THR A 111 4.36 -6.50 0.34
C THR A 111 3.79 -7.65 1.18
N TRP A 112 3.87 -8.86 0.65
CA TRP A 112 3.34 -10.07 1.30
C TRP A 112 4.27 -11.26 1.08
N TRP A 113 4.87 -11.76 2.15
CA TRP A 113 5.82 -12.89 2.15
C TRP A 113 5.27 -14.19 2.77
N ASP A 114 3.94 -14.37 2.78
CA ASP A 114 3.28 -15.50 3.46
C ASP A 114 3.65 -15.53 4.97
N LYS A 115 3.64 -16.70 5.62
CA LYS A 115 4.01 -16.91 7.03
C LYS A 115 5.43 -16.44 7.39
N ALA A 116 6.30 -16.21 6.40
CA ALA A 116 7.66 -15.70 6.63
C ALA A 116 7.71 -14.17 6.73
N ASP A 117 6.58 -13.49 6.52
CA ASP A 117 6.51 -12.04 6.54
C ASP A 117 6.67 -11.50 7.97
N VAL A 118 7.82 -10.88 8.21
CA VAL A 118 8.15 -10.20 9.48
C VAL A 118 7.19 -9.04 9.78
N GLY A 119 6.49 -8.54 8.76
CA GLY A 119 5.52 -7.46 8.84
C GLY A 119 4.08 -7.90 9.10
N LEU A 120 3.76 -9.20 9.25
CA LEU A 120 2.37 -9.67 9.42
C LEU A 120 1.61 -8.93 10.51
N GLU A 121 2.25 -8.69 11.66
CA GLU A 121 1.63 -8.03 12.82
C GLU A 121 1.25 -6.57 12.55
N SER A 122 1.88 -5.92 11.56
CA SER A 122 1.60 -4.53 11.20
C SER A 122 0.41 -4.38 10.25
N ILE A 123 -0.05 -5.45 9.60
CA ILE A 123 -1.09 -5.38 8.57
C ILE A 123 -2.41 -4.81 9.11
N PRO A 124 -2.95 -5.27 10.26
CA PRO A 124 -4.18 -4.70 10.81
C PRO A 124 -4.06 -3.19 11.07
N LEU A 125 -2.94 -2.76 11.69
CA LEU A 125 -2.66 -1.34 11.94
C LEU A 125 -2.60 -0.51 10.64
N ILE A 126 -1.91 -1.01 9.63
CA ILE A 126 -1.81 -0.36 8.32
C ILE A 126 -3.18 -0.21 7.68
N MET A 127 -4.01 -1.26 7.74
CA MET A 127 -5.35 -1.23 7.18
C MET A 127 -6.26 -0.25 7.93
N ASP A 128 -6.19 -0.20 9.26
CA ASP A 128 -6.94 0.75 10.09
C ASP A 128 -6.56 2.20 9.77
N GLU A 129 -5.27 2.52 9.72
CA GLU A 129 -4.80 3.87 9.38
C GLU A 129 -5.14 4.24 7.93
N ALA A 130 -5.05 3.29 6.99
CA ALA A 130 -5.50 3.51 5.62
C ALA A 130 -7.00 3.83 5.58
N ALA A 131 -7.85 3.11 6.33
CA ALA A 131 -9.27 3.37 6.41
C ALA A 131 -9.56 4.78 6.96
N LYS A 132 -8.91 5.17 8.06
CA LYS A 132 -9.02 6.52 8.65
C LYS A 132 -8.61 7.61 7.66
N ALA A 133 -7.62 7.32 6.82
CA ALA A 133 -7.12 8.23 5.79
C ALA A 133 -7.99 8.29 4.53
N GLY A 134 -8.93 7.36 4.34
CA GLY A 134 -9.70 7.20 3.11
C GLY A 134 -8.90 6.55 1.97
N LEU A 135 -7.85 5.80 2.32
CA LEU A 135 -7.00 5.04 1.41
C LEU A 135 -7.45 3.58 1.34
N LYS A 136 -6.92 2.86 0.36
CA LYS A 136 -7.16 1.42 0.17
C LYS A 136 -5.86 0.63 0.20
N VAL A 137 -5.96 -0.67 0.47
CA VAL A 137 -4.85 -1.62 0.52
C VAL A 137 -5.14 -2.79 -0.40
N CYS A 138 -4.25 -3.04 -1.36
CA CYS A 138 -4.11 -4.29 -2.09
C CYS A 138 -2.80 -4.96 -1.71
N PHE A 139 -2.57 -6.19 -2.17
CA PHE A 139 -1.39 -6.97 -1.79
C PHE A 139 -0.46 -7.22 -2.98
N HIS A 140 0.83 -7.17 -2.71
CA HIS A 140 1.93 -7.48 -3.62
C HIS A 140 2.54 -8.81 -3.18
N ILE A 141 2.18 -9.89 -3.89
CA ILE A 141 2.61 -11.26 -3.58
C ILE A 141 4.06 -11.43 -4.01
N GLU A 142 4.94 -11.56 -3.03
CA GLU A 142 6.38 -11.68 -3.18
C GLU A 142 6.79 -13.13 -3.51
N PRO A 143 8.05 -13.39 -3.93
CA PRO A 143 8.53 -14.73 -4.24
C PRO A 143 8.90 -15.49 -2.96
N PHE A 144 7.91 -15.71 -2.08
CA PHE A 144 8.09 -16.49 -0.85
C PHE A 144 8.53 -17.94 -1.16
N ARG A 145 9.19 -18.57 -0.19
CA ARG A 145 9.73 -19.93 -0.35
C ARG A 145 8.61 -20.92 -0.68
N GLY A 146 8.76 -21.66 -1.77
CA GLY A 146 7.76 -22.64 -2.20
C GLY A 146 6.56 -22.03 -2.94
N ARG A 147 6.65 -20.76 -3.37
CA ARG A 147 5.61 -20.16 -4.21
C ARG A 147 5.46 -20.89 -5.54
N ASN A 148 4.24 -21.33 -5.81
CA ASN A 148 3.74 -21.87 -7.07
C ASN A 148 2.27 -21.43 -7.24
N ALA A 149 1.57 -21.88 -8.29
CA ALA A 149 0.18 -21.50 -8.51
C ALA A 149 -0.75 -21.91 -7.36
N GLN A 150 -0.58 -23.13 -6.82
CA GLN A 150 -1.39 -23.64 -5.71
C GLN A 150 -1.17 -22.83 -4.42
N THR A 151 0.08 -22.56 -4.04
CA THR A 151 0.38 -21.80 -2.81
C THR A 151 0.04 -20.32 -2.98
N THR A 152 0.12 -19.77 -4.19
CA THR A 152 -0.38 -18.42 -4.49
C THR A 152 -1.89 -18.35 -4.28
N ARG A 153 -2.66 -19.33 -4.78
CA ARG A 153 -4.10 -19.43 -4.54
C ARG A 153 -4.43 -19.44 -3.04
N GLN A 154 -3.77 -20.32 -2.29
CA GLN A 154 -3.99 -20.45 -0.84
C GLN A 154 -3.68 -19.14 -0.09
N ASN A 155 -2.64 -18.42 -0.51
CA ASN A 155 -2.30 -17.12 0.07
C ASN A 155 -3.36 -16.06 -0.27
N ILE A 156 -3.86 -16.02 -1.51
CA ILE A 156 -4.95 -15.13 -1.90
C ILE A 156 -6.21 -15.44 -1.08
N GLU A 157 -6.60 -16.71 -0.94
CA GLU A 157 -7.73 -17.14 -0.10
C GLU A 157 -7.53 -16.69 1.35
N THR A 158 -6.35 -16.93 1.94
CA THR A 158 -6.01 -16.49 3.30
C THR A 158 -6.14 -14.97 3.46
N ILE A 159 -5.63 -14.19 2.50
CA ILE A 159 -5.73 -12.72 2.53
C ILE A 159 -7.18 -12.27 2.45
N MET A 160 -7.98 -12.86 1.56
CA MET A 160 -9.40 -12.54 1.41
C MET A 160 -10.21 -12.91 2.65
N GLU A 161 -9.96 -14.08 3.24
CA GLU A 161 -10.62 -14.53 4.46
C GLU A 161 -10.28 -13.62 5.65
N THR A 162 -9.01 -13.24 5.80
CA THR A 162 -8.52 -12.46 6.93
C THR A 162 -8.89 -10.98 6.81
N TYR A 163 -8.70 -10.40 5.62
CA TYR A 163 -8.74 -8.95 5.42
C TYR A 163 -9.83 -8.49 4.45
N GLY A 164 -10.46 -9.39 3.70
CA GLY A 164 -11.38 -9.05 2.63
C GLY A 164 -12.62 -8.27 3.07
N ARG A 165 -13.01 -8.35 4.34
CA ARG A 165 -14.13 -7.59 4.93
C ARG A 165 -13.71 -6.22 5.48
N HIS A 166 -12.42 -5.92 5.53
CA HIS A 166 -11.92 -4.67 6.07
C HIS A 166 -12.30 -3.49 5.14
N PRO A 167 -12.74 -2.33 5.67
CA PRO A 167 -13.16 -1.19 4.85
C PRO A 167 -12.06 -0.63 3.94
N ALA A 168 -10.79 -0.78 4.31
CA ALA A 168 -9.64 -0.41 3.48
C ALA A 168 -9.30 -1.43 2.38
N PHE A 169 -9.84 -2.65 2.40
CA PHE A 169 -9.47 -3.66 1.41
C PHE A 169 -9.88 -3.23 -0.01
N TYR A 170 -8.90 -3.17 -0.92
CA TYR A 170 -9.09 -2.62 -2.25
C TYR A 170 -9.90 -3.56 -3.15
N ARG A 171 -10.88 -2.99 -3.86
CA ARG A 171 -11.62 -3.66 -4.92
C ARG A 171 -11.80 -2.74 -6.10
N VAL A 172 -11.73 -3.31 -7.30
CA VAL A 172 -12.15 -2.67 -8.56
C VAL A 172 -13.26 -3.51 -9.17
N ASN A 173 -14.43 -2.90 -9.42
CA ASN A 173 -15.62 -3.62 -9.90
C ASN A 173 -15.96 -4.87 -9.05
N ALA A 174 -15.98 -4.69 -7.73
CA ALA A 174 -16.17 -5.74 -6.72
C ALA A 174 -15.08 -6.85 -6.66
N LYS A 175 -14.05 -6.79 -7.50
CA LYS A 175 -12.96 -7.79 -7.51
C LYS A 175 -11.74 -7.29 -6.75
N PRO A 176 -11.08 -8.14 -5.94
CA PRO A 176 -9.78 -7.81 -5.38
C PRO A 176 -8.73 -7.63 -6.49
N LEU A 177 -7.66 -6.91 -6.19
CA LEU A 177 -6.48 -6.80 -7.06
C LEU A 177 -5.26 -7.29 -6.29
N PHE A 178 -4.41 -8.05 -6.97
CA PHE A 178 -3.13 -8.52 -6.45
C PHE A 178 -2.06 -8.27 -7.50
N PHE A 179 -0.90 -7.78 -7.07
CA PHE A 179 0.31 -7.81 -7.88
C PHE A 179 1.09 -9.10 -7.54
N VAL A 180 1.77 -9.70 -8.52
CA VAL A 180 2.61 -10.88 -8.30
C VAL A 180 4.01 -10.57 -8.80
N TYR A 181 4.96 -10.37 -7.89
CA TYR A 181 6.36 -10.08 -8.22
C TYR A 181 7.03 -11.30 -8.84
N ASP A 182 7.93 -11.14 -9.81
CA ASP A 182 8.65 -12.24 -10.47
C ASP A 182 7.73 -13.41 -10.89
N SER A 183 6.54 -13.09 -11.40
CA SER A 183 5.54 -14.10 -11.78
C SER A 183 6.07 -15.08 -12.85
N TYR A 184 7.09 -14.68 -13.60
CA TYR A 184 7.77 -15.51 -14.61
C TYR A 184 8.53 -16.70 -14.01
N LEU A 185 8.78 -16.73 -12.69
CA LEU A 185 9.39 -17.89 -12.01
C LEU A 185 8.42 -19.08 -11.91
N THR A 186 7.12 -18.84 -12.01
CA THR A 186 6.09 -19.88 -12.08
C THR A 186 5.71 -20.09 -13.55
N LYS A 187 5.68 -21.34 -14.00
CA LYS A 187 5.43 -21.67 -15.41
C LYS A 187 4.03 -21.22 -15.85
N ALA A 188 3.90 -20.84 -17.12
CA ALA A 188 2.62 -20.42 -17.70
C ALA A 188 1.51 -21.49 -17.54
N ASP A 189 1.84 -22.77 -17.70
CA ASP A 189 0.87 -23.86 -17.53
C ASP A 189 0.35 -23.97 -16.10
N GLU A 190 1.20 -23.74 -15.09
CA GLU A 190 0.78 -23.68 -13.69
C GLU A 190 -0.13 -22.47 -13.45
N TRP A 191 0.21 -21.30 -14.02
CA TRP A 191 -0.68 -20.14 -13.96
C TRP A 191 -2.02 -20.40 -14.65
N ALA A 192 -2.04 -21.16 -15.75
CA ALA A 192 -3.27 -21.52 -16.44
C ALA A 192 -4.19 -22.35 -15.55
N GLU A 193 -3.66 -23.29 -14.74
CA GLU A 193 -4.45 -24.08 -13.79
C GLU A 193 -5.20 -23.21 -12.76
N LEU A 194 -4.69 -22.00 -12.45
CA LEU A 194 -5.29 -21.06 -11.50
C LEU A 194 -6.13 -19.95 -12.17
N LEU A 195 -5.68 -19.44 -13.31
CA LEU A 195 -6.20 -18.21 -13.91
C LEU A 195 -7.16 -18.43 -15.07
N GLN A 196 -7.18 -19.62 -15.69
CA GLN A 196 -8.17 -19.97 -16.71
C GLN A 196 -9.50 -20.42 -16.07
N PRO A 197 -10.66 -20.16 -16.69
CA PRO A 197 -11.96 -20.58 -16.16
C PRO A 197 -12.12 -22.09 -15.97
N ASP A 198 -11.42 -22.90 -16.75
CA ASP A 198 -11.42 -24.38 -16.72
C ASP A 198 -10.18 -24.98 -16.02
N GLY A 199 -9.34 -24.13 -15.43
CA GLY A 199 -8.18 -24.56 -14.68
C GLY A 199 -8.57 -25.39 -13.44
N LYS A 200 -7.77 -26.43 -13.14
CA LYS A 200 -8.05 -27.39 -12.03
C LYS A 200 -8.22 -26.72 -10.66
N ILE A 201 -7.55 -25.60 -10.46
CA ILE A 201 -7.56 -24.84 -9.20
C ILE A 201 -8.05 -23.41 -9.44
N THR A 202 -8.94 -23.22 -10.40
CA THR A 202 -9.35 -21.89 -10.86
C THR A 202 -9.90 -21.01 -9.74
N MET A 203 -9.54 -19.74 -9.78
CA MET A 203 -10.18 -18.66 -8.99
C MET A 203 -11.19 -17.85 -9.81
N ARG A 204 -11.49 -18.26 -11.05
CA ARG A 204 -12.51 -17.60 -11.86
C ARG A 204 -13.88 -18.12 -11.46
N ASN A 205 -14.85 -17.20 -11.37
CA ASN A 205 -16.23 -17.51 -11.01
C ASN A 205 -16.39 -18.20 -9.64
N THR A 206 -15.40 -18.07 -8.76
CA THR A 206 -15.50 -18.50 -7.36
C THR A 206 -16.16 -17.41 -6.51
N PRO A 207 -16.80 -17.76 -5.39
CA PRO A 207 -17.26 -16.78 -4.42
C PRO A 207 -16.13 -15.85 -3.95
N CYS A 208 -16.47 -14.59 -3.70
CA CYS A 208 -15.56 -13.57 -3.17
C CYS A 208 -15.67 -13.43 -1.65
#